data_AF-A0AAU0RI80-F1
#
_entry.id   AF-A0AAU0RI80-F1
#
_cell.length_a   1.000
_cell.length_b   1.000
_cell.length_c   1.000
_cell.angle_alpha   90.00
_cell.angle_beta   90.00
_cell.angle_gamma   90.00
#
_symmetry.space_group_name_H-M   'P 1'
#
loop_
_entity.id
_entity.type
_entity.pdbx_description
1 polymer ?
#
loop_
_entity_poly.entity_id
_entity_poly.type
_entity_poly.pdbx_seq_one_letter_code
_entity_poly.pdbx_strand_id
1 'polypeptide(L)'
;MKTKTTPHKILIIDDEGDLCMLLNILLEGNGTKVEHVQSIAKAEEYLLQEKPSLILLDNRLPDGFGIDFLSVVKKEHPTVKVIMISGVDAAAQDVALENGADAFLKKPFAKTQLHQTVTELLNAEEAVNSLS
;
A
#
# COMPACT_ATOMS: atom_id res chain seq x y z
N MET A 1 25.28 15.31 -9.34
CA MET A 1 23.90 15.81 -9.38
C MET A 1 23.00 14.74 -8.79
N LYS A 2 22.40 14.97 -7.61
CA LYS A 2 21.33 14.09 -7.11
C LYS A 2 20.05 14.57 -7.79
N THR A 3 19.41 13.72 -8.58
CA THR A 3 18.10 14.01 -9.16
C THR A 3 17.14 14.31 -8.01
N LYS A 4 16.37 15.41 -8.11
CA LYS A 4 15.26 15.67 -7.19
C LYS A 4 14.18 14.64 -7.51
N THR A 5 14.25 13.46 -6.91
CA THR A 5 13.12 12.53 -6.92
C THR A 5 12.05 13.08 -5.98
N THR A 6 10.84 13.26 -6.50
CA THR A 6 9.66 13.52 -5.66
C THR A 6 9.52 12.36 -4.67
N PRO A 7 9.30 12.62 -3.37
CA PRO A 7 9.20 11.55 -2.40
C PRO A 7 7.99 10.66 -2.72
N HIS A 8 8.21 9.36 -2.73
CA HIS A 8 7.16 8.34 -2.84
C HIS A 8 6.21 8.48 -1.67
N LYS A 9 4.91 8.60 -1.95
CA LYS A 9 3.88 8.66 -0.91
C LYS A 9 3.30 7.26 -0.71
N ILE A 10 3.38 6.76 0.51
CA ILE A 10 2.77 5.49 0.91
C ILE A 10 1.61 5.79 1.84
N LEU A 11 0.43 5.23 1.54
CA LEU A 11 -0.71 5.27 2.44
C LEU A 11 -0.88 3.88 3.11
N ILE A 12 -1.01 3.87 4.43
CA ILE A 12 -1.37 2.67 5.20
C ILE A 12 -2.86 2.77 5.55
N ILE A 13 -3.61 1.70 5.34
CA ILE A 13 -5.02 1.59 5.69
C ILE A 13 -5.17 0.38 6.60
N ASP A 14 -5.14 0.60 7.90
CA ASP A 14 -5.20 -0.43 8.92
C ASP A 14 -5.74 0.20 10.22
N ASP A 15 -6.69 -0.45 10.90
CA ASP A 15 -7.28 0.05 12.15
C ASP A 15 -6.42 -0.26 13.38
N GLU A 16 -5.43 -1.14 13.25
CA GLU A 16 -4.43 -1.43 14.27
C GLU A 16 -3.38 -0.31 14.36
N GLY A 17 -3.68 0.74 15.14
CA GLY A 17 -2.81 1.92 15.27
C GLY A 17 -1.34 1.63 15.62
N ASP A 18 -1.07 0.62 16.45
CA ASP A 18 0.29 0.21 16.82
C ASP A 18 1.06 -0.36 15.60
N LEU A 19 0.38 -1.13 14.75
CA LEU A 19 0.97 -1.65 13.52
C LEU A 19 1.18 -0.52 12.51
N CYS A 20 0.22 0.39 12.35
CA CYS A 20 0.39 1.60 11.54
C CYS A 20 1.64 2.39 11.94
N MET A 21 1.83 2.62 13.25
CA MET A 21 3.00 3.33 13.77
C MET A 21 4.30 2.57 13.48
N LEU A 22 4.31 1.25 13.68
CA LEU A 22 5.46 0.41 13.36
C LEU A 22 5.80 0.48 11.85
N LEU A 23 4.81 0.29 10.98
CA LEU A 23 4.98 0.36 9.53
C LEU A 23 5.49 1.74 9.09
N ASN A 24 4.97 2.82 9.69
CA ASN A 24 5.47 4.17 9.47
C ASN A 24 6.97 4.27 9.80
N ILE A 25 7.38 3.84 11.01
CA ILE A 25 8.80 3.86 11.43
C ILE A 25 9.68 3.01 10.52
N LEU A 26 9.16 1.87 10.03
CA LEU A 26 9.92 0.96 9.18
C LEU A 26 10.11 1.52 7.76
N LEU A 27 9.13 2.24 7.22
CA LEU A 27 9.13 2.68 5.82
C LEU A 27 9.52 4.14 5.62
N GLU A 28 9.41 4.97 6.65
CA GLU A 28 9.79 6.37 6.61
C GLU A 28 11.32 6.52 6.48
N GLY A 29 11.75 7.37 5.55
CA GLY A 29 13.17 7.51 5.21
C GLY A 29 13.41 8.36 3.97
N ASN A 30 14.67 8.47 3.56
CA ASN A 30 15.06 9.32 2.42
C ASN A 30 14.27 8.98 1.16
N GLY A 31 13.35 9.88 0.76
CA GLY A 31 12.57 9.74 -0.47
C GLY A 31 11.21 9.06 -0.31
N THR A 32 10.76 8.77 0.92
CA THR A 32 9.43 8.20 1.18
C THR A 32 8.72 8.99 2.26
N LYS A 33 7.46 9.38 2.00
CA LYS A 33 6.53 9.92 3.01
C LYS A 33 5.45 8.88 3.26
N VAL A 34 5.18 8.58 4.52
CA VAL A 34 4.18 7.59 4.90
C VAL A 34 3.07 8.29 5.68
N GLU A 35 1.82 7.96 5.36
CA GLU A 35 0.62 8.45 6.04
C GLU A 35 -0.28 7.24 6.34
N HIS A 36 -1.13 7.33 7.35
CA HIS A 36 -2.03 6.24 7.69
C HIS A 36 -3.45 6.74 8.00
N VAL A 37 -4.42 5.89 7.70
CA VAL A 37 -5.84 6.04 8.01
C VAL A 37 -6.37 4.72 8.53
N GLN A 38 -7.47 4.77 9.29
CA GLN A 38 -7.96 3.61 10.05
C GLN A 38 -9.28 3.05 9.52
N SER A 39 -9.73 3.49 8.33
CA SER A 39 -10.99 3.06 7.74
C SER A 39 -11.02 3.31 6.24
N ILE A 40 -11.90 2.60 5.53
CA ILE A 40 -12.15 2.78 4.10
C ILE A 40 -12.63 4.21 3.82
N ALA A 41 -13.60 4.71 4.58
CA ALA A 41 -14.13 6.07 4.40
C ALA A 41 -13.03 7.13 4.51
N LYS A 42 -12.07 6.95 5.44
CA LYS A 42 -10.91 7.86 5.57
C LYS A 42 -9.90 7.69 4.44
N ALA A 43 -9.74 6.49 3.90
CA ALA A 43 -8.93 6.27 2.71
C ALA A 43 -9.54 6.95 1.49
N GLU A 44 -10.86 6.89 1.30
CA GLU A 44 -11.57 7.60 0.23
C GLU A 44 -11.38 9.13 0.35
N GLU A 45 -11.59 9.69 1.55
CA GLU A 45 -11.33 11.12 1.81
C GLU A 45 -9.89 11.51 1.46
N TYR A 46 -8.91 10.68 1.82
CA TYR A 46 -7.51 10.90 1.52
C TYR A 46 -7.24 10.87 0.01
N LEU A 47 -7.75 9.87 -0.71
CA LEU A 47 -7.53 9.69 -2.15
C LEU A 47 -8.14 10.78 -3.03
N LEU A 48 -9.12 11.54 -2.51
CA LEU A 48 -9.65 12.74 -3.17
C LEU A 48 -8.65 13.90 -3.16
N GLN A 49 -7.75 13.97 -2.18
CA GLN A 49 -6.83 15.09 -1.97
C GLN A 49 -5.40 14.75 -2.36
N GLU A 50 -5.00 13.50 -2.13
CA GLU A 50 -3.63 13.03 -2.22
C GLU A 50 -3.51 11.85 -3.19
N LYS A 51 -2.34 11.70 -3.80
CA LYS A 51 -2.04 10.62 -4.75
C LYS A 51 -0.87 9.79 -4.22
N PRO A 52 -1.12 8.71 -3.46
CA PRO A 52 -0.05 7.81 -3.04
C PRO A 52 0.47 7.02 -4.25
N SER A 53 1.76 6.71 -4.25
CA SER A 53 2.36 5.75 -5.19
C SER A 53 1.99 4.32 -4.81
N LEU A 54 1.82 4.07 -3.50
CA LEU A 54 1.58 2.74 -2.96
C LEU A 54 0.63 2.78 -1.76
N ILE A 55 -0.25 1.79 -1.67
CA ILE A 55 -1.16 1.56 -0.55
C ILE A 55 -0.80 0.22 0.10
N LEU A 56 -0.67 0.23 1.43
CA LEU A 56 -0.70 -0.96 2.28
C LEU A 56 -2.12 -1.09 2.84
N LEU A 57 -2.85 -2.12 2.43
CA LEU A 57 -4.28 -2.26 2.75
C LEU A 57 -4.53 -3.50 3.61
N ASP A 58 -5.01 -3.31 4.83
CA ASP A 58 -5.53 -4.40 5.64
C ASP A 58 -6.87 -4.91 5.07
N ASN A 59 -7.13 -6.21 5.22
CA ASN A 59 -8.36 -6.80 4.71
C ASN A 59 -9.57 -6.63 5.64
N ARG A 60 -9.39 -6.44 6.95
CA ARG A 60 -10.49 -6.28 7.91
C ARG A 60 -10.41 -4.87 8.49
N LEU A 61 -11.33 -4.02 8.05
CA LEU A 61 -11.46 -2.66 8.53
C LEU A 61 -12.79 -2.48 9.28
N PRO A 62 -12.92 -1.46 10.14
CA PRO A 62 -14.14 -1.25 10.93
C PRO A 62 -15.38 -0.98 10.07
N ASP A 63 -15.20 -0.54 8.84
CA ASP A 63 -16.26 -0.17 7.89
C ASP A 63 -16.34 -1.09 6.66
N GLY A 64 -15.59 -2.20 6.60
CA GLY A 64 -15.72 -3.18 5.52
C GLY A 64 -14.51 -4.07 5.31
N PHE A 65 -14.42 -4.68 4.12
CA PHE A 65 -13.29 -5.51 3.73
C PHE A 65 -12.38 -4.78 2.72
N GLY A 66 -11.07 -4.84 2.96
CA GLY A 66 -10.07 -4.26 2.08
C GLY A 66 -10.11 -4.85 0.66
N ILE A 67 -10.44 -6.14 0.52
CA ILE A 67 -10.58 -6.77 -0.82
C ILE A 67 -11.67 -6.10 -1.68
N ASP A 68 -12.77 -5.64 -1.07
CA ASP A 68 -13.84 -4.95 -1.80
C ASP A 68 -13.37 -3.54 -2.20
N PHE A 69 -12.63 -2.88 -1.31
CA PHE A 69 -12.05 -1.56 -1.56
C PHE A 69 -10.92 -1.60 -2.61
N LEU A 70 -10.13 -2.67 -2.67
CA LEU A 70 -9.09 -2.88 -3.67
C LEU A 70 -9.63 -2.70 -5.08
N SER A 71 -10.80 -3.28 -5.39
CA SER A 71 -11.42 -3.17 -6.70
C SER A 71 -11.79 -1.71 -7.04
N VAL A 72 -12.23 -0.94 -6.05
CA VAL A 72 -12.51 0.50 -6.21
C VAL A 72 -11.23 1.27 -6.51
N VAL A 73 -10.19 1.07 -5.69
CA VAL A 73 -8.87 1.70 -5.88
C VAL A 73 -8.31 1.39 -7.26
N LYS A 74 -8.37 0.14 -7.71
CA LYS A 74 -7.82 -0.24 -9.03
C LYS A 74 -8.61 0.31 -10.20
N LYS A 75 -9.91 0.53 -10.03
CA LYS A 75 -10.75 1.16 -11.04
C LYS A 75 -10.51 2.67 -11.14
N GLU A 76 -10.41 3.36 -10.01
CA GLU A 76 -10.34 4.82 -9.95
C GLU A 76 -8.89 5.35 -10.01
N HIS A 77 -7.95 4.58 -9.49
CA HIS A 77 -6.54 4.89 -9.37
C HIS A 77 -5.66 3.73 -9.90
N PRO A 78 -5.77 3.37 -11.20
CA PRO A 78 -5.14 2.17 -11.76
C PRO A 78 -3.62 2.14 -11.67
N THR A 79 -2.96 3.29 -11.52
CA THR A 79 -1.51 3.39 -11.39
C THR A 79 -1.02 3.15 -9.96
N VAL A 80 -1.90 3.28 -8.96
CA VAL A 80 -1.52 3.11 -7.56
C VAL A 80 -1.23 1.66 -7.27
N LYS A 81 -0.06 1.40 -6.68
CA LYS A 81 0.33 0.06 -6.25
C LYS A 81 -0.42 -0.31 -4.97
N VAL A 82 -0.91 -1.54 -4.88
CA VAL A 82 -1.62 -2.01 -3.68
C VAL A 82 -1.00 -3.31 -3.22
N ILE A 83 -0.48 -3.28 -1.99
CA ILE A 83 -0.06 -4.48 -1.26
C ILE A 83 -1.16 -4.77 -0.24
N MET A 84 -1.78 -5.94 -0.35
CA MET A 84 -2.69 -6.43 0.69
C MET A 84 -1.86 -6.95 1.86
N ILE A 85 -2.17 -6.50 3.08
CA ILE A 85 -1.59 -7.02 4.31
C ILE A 85 -2.71 -7.74 5.08
N SER A 86 -2.53 -8.99 5.47
CA SER A 86 -3.62 -9.72 6.13
C SER A 86 -3.16 -10.86 7.01
N GLY A 87 -3.81 -11.04 8.16
CA GLY A 87 -3.60 -12.18 9.06
C GLY A 87 -4.45 -13.41 8.74
N VAL A 88 -5.41 -13.32 7.80
CA VAL A 88 -6.27 -14.45 7.42
C VAL A 88 -5.66 -15.33 6.31
N ASP A 89 -6.33 -16.44 6.04
CA ASP A 89 -5.82 -17.65 5.39
C ASP A 89 -5.15 -17.44 4.02
N ALA A 90 -4.25 -18.36 3.65
CA ALA A 90 -3.48 -18.27 2.40
C ALA A 90 -4.36 -18.25 1.14
N ALA A 91 -5.59 -18.78 1.21
CA ALA A 91 -6.58 -18.71 0.14
C ALA A 91 -6.99 -17.26 -0.22
N ALA A 92 -6.78 -16.30 0.67
CA ALA A 92 -7.04 -14.88 0.39
C ALA A 92 -5.99 -14.25 -0.55
N GLN A 93 -4.81 -14.87 -0.69
CA GLN A 93 -3.74 -14.34 -1.55
C GLN A 93 -4.12 -14.41 -3.03
N ASP A 94 -4.51 -15.59 -3.52
CA ASP A 94 -4.84 -15.78 -4.94
C ASP A 94 -6.00 -14.86 -5.34
N VAL A 95 -7.03 -14.79 -4.49
CA VAL A 95 -8.16 -13.88 -4.66
C VAL A 95 -7.72 -12.41 -4.69
N ALA A 96 -6.81 -11.99 -3.80
CA ALA A 96 -6.30 -10.61 -3.80
C ALA A 96 -5.56 -10.27 -5.11
N LEU A 97 -4.71 -11.17 -5.59
CA LEU A 97 -3.97 -10.97 -6.83
C LEU A 97 -4.90 -10.97 -8.05
N GLU A 98 -5.89 -11.87 -8.10
CA GLU A 98 -6.93 -11.89 -9.14
C GLU A 98 -7.78 -10.60 -9.17
N ASN A 99 -8.00 -9.98 -8.01
CA ASN A 99 -8.70 -8.70 -7.89
C ASN A 99 -7.79 -7.47 -8.10
N GLY A 100 -6.53 -7.70 -8.50
CA GLY A 100 -5.62 -6.66 -8.99
C GLY A 100 -4.63 -6.12 -7.97
N ALA A 101 -4.49 -6.74 -6.79
CA ALA A 101 -3.39 -6.41 -5.88
C ALA A 101 -2.04 -6.69 -6.57
N ASP A 102 -1.06 -5.81 -6.37
CA ASP A 102 0.28 -6.00 -6.94
C ASP A 102 1.12 -6.97 -6.09
N ALA A 103 0.80 -7.08 -4.80
CA ALA A 103 1.42 -8.04 -3.89
C ALA A 103 0.53 -8.36 -2.68
N PHE A 104 0.92 -9.40 -1.95
CA PHE A 104 0.28 -9.82 -0.72
C PHE A 104 1.33 -10.12 0.36
N LEU A 105 1.12 -9.63 1.58
CA LEU A 105 1.94 -9.91 2.75
C LEU A 105 1.08 -10.51 3.87
N LYS A 106 1.39 -11.76 4.23
CA LYS A 106 0.71 -12.44 5.34
C LYS A 106 1.27 -11.97 6.69
N LYS A 107 0.41 -11.55 7.62
CA LYS A 107 0.79 -11.30 9.03
C LYS A 107 1.03 -12.65 9.74
N PRO A 108 2.11 -12.82 10.53
CA PRO A 108 3.24 -11.92 10.69
C PRO A 108 4.23 -12.01 9.51
N PHE A 109 4.79 -10.87 9.11
CA PHE A 109 5.83 -10.78 8.07
C PHE A 109 7.13 -10.19 8.63
N ALA A 110 8.25 -10.53 7.99
CA ALA A 110 9.56 -9.99 8.37
C ALA A 110 9.75 -8.56 7.83
N LYS A 111 10.51 -7.73 8.55
CA LYS A 111 10.92 -6.38 8.09
C LYS A 111 11.54 -6.41 6.68
N THR A 112 12.39 -7.41 6.42
CA THR A 112 13.05 -7.57 5.11
C THR A 112 12.05 -7.83 3.99
N GLN A 113 11.02 -8.62 4.25
CA GLN A 113 9.96 -8.92 3.30
C GLN A 113 9.17 -7.65 2.94
N LEU A 114 8.76 -6.88 3.95
CA LEU A 114 8.08 -5.59 3.76
C LEU A 114 8.92 -4.65 2.88
N HIS A 115 10.19 -4.44 3.23
CA HIS A 115 11.05 -3.54 2.47
C HIS A 115 11.28 -4.00 1.04
N GLN A 116 11.50 -5.30 0.83
CA GLN A 116 11.73 -5.86 -0.49
C GLN A 116 10.50 -5.62 -1.38
N THR A 117 9.31 -5.99 -0.92
CA THR A 117 8.08 -5.84 -1.70
C THR A 117 7.77 -4.38 -2.02
N VAL A 118 7.91 -3.46 -1.05
CA VAL A 118 7.70 -2.02 -1.28
C VAL A 118 8.72 -1.48 -2.30
N THR A 119 9.99 -1.83 -2.14
CA THR A 119 11.06 -1.32 -3.02
C THR A 119 10.91 -1.83 -4.46
N GLU A 120 10.57 -3.11 -4.63
CA GLU A 120 10.32 -3.71 -5.95
C GLU A 120 9.18 -2.98 -6.69
N LEU A 121 8.08 -2.67 -6.00
CA LEU A 121 6.93 -2.00 -6.61
C LEU A 121 7.18 -0.53 -6.93
N LEU A 122 7.87 0.21 -6.04
CA LEU A 122 8.20 1.62 -6.29
C LEU A 122 9.26 1.78 -7.39
N ASN A 123 10.24 0.88 -7.48
CA ASN A 123 11.26 0.94 -8.53
C ASN A 123 10.74 0.52 -9.92
N ALA A 124 9.76 -0.38 -9.96
CA ALA A 124 9.09 -0.74 -11.21
C ALA A 124 8.36 0.47 -11.84
N GLU A 125 7.88 1.41 -11.01
CA GLU A 125 7.27 2.66 -11.46
C GLU A 125 8.31 3.61 -12.10
N GLU A 126 9.50 3.74 -11.49
CA GLU A 126 10.58 4.60 -12.00
C GLU A 126 11.14 4.11 -13.35
N ALA A 127 11.20 2.80 -13.57
CA ALA A 127 11.64 2.21 -14.83
C ALA A 127 10.66 2.49 -15.99
N VAL A 128 9.35 2.54 -15.71
CA VAL A 128 8.32 2.86 -16.72
C VAL A 128 8.29 4.35 -17.04
N ASN A 129 8.41 5.21 -16.03
CA ASN A 129 8.40 6.67 -16.21
C ASN A 129 9.68 7.23 -16.86
N SER A 130 10.80 6.49 -16.82
CA SER A 130 12.05 6.89 -17.48
C SER A 130 12.13 6.51 -18.97
N LEU A 131 11.19 5.68 -19.45
CA LEU A 131 11.10 5.24 -20.85
C LEU A 131 9.95 5.93 -21.62
N SER A 132 9.20 6.82 -20.97
CA SER A 132 8.08 7.60 -21.54
C SER A 132 8.48 9.06 -21.75
#